data_AF-A0A924U4G4-F1
#
_entry.id   AF-A0A924U4G4-F1
#
_cell.length_a   1.000
_cell.length_b   1.000
_cell.length_c   1.000
_cell.angle_alpha   90.00
_cell.angle_beta   90.00
_cell.angle_gamma   90.00
#
_symmetry.space_group_name_H-M   'P 1'
#
loop_
_entity.id
_entity.type
_entity.pdbx_description
1 polymer ?
#
loop_
_entity_poly.entity_id
_entity_poly.type
_entity_poly.pdbx_seq_one_letter_code
_entity_poly.pdbx_strand_id
1 'polypeptide(L)'
;MPLWSDRRANGEPIPARFAAGQPAADGATDFSDNLSPHLAWSEVPADLARVDLMQGVLVDLPTTLRQFDEGGFSRGFTPQRKPGPAVEVTGARPARRGLNDFSGGFSGNVDMAGDCFGHDGPYPPFNDSRVHHDVFTAYALRVARAPVEGRFSGVPAREAIYPHIRAEASHSATCTLNRRLR
;
A
#
# COMPACT_ATOMS: atom_id res chain seq x y z
N MET A 1 7.85 -12.32 7.25
CA MET A 1 9.17 -11.75 7.58
C MET A 1 9.71 -12.50 8.78
N PRO A 2 10.83 -13.23 8.67
CA PRO A 2 11.42 -13.90 9.82
C PRO A 2 11.99 -12.84 10.78
N LEU A 3 11.68 -13.00 12.06
CA LEU A 3 12.27 -12.29 13.19
C LEU A 3 13.00 -13.34 14.02
N TRP A 4 14.26 -13.11 14.35
CA TRP A 4 15.08 -14.07 15.10
C TRP A 4 16.02 -13.38 16.08
N SER A 5 16.78 -14.18 16.81
CA SER A 5 17.89 -13.73 17.66
C SER A 5 19.04 -14.72 17.55
N ASP A 6 20.25 -14.23 17.28
CA ASP A 6 21.46 -15.07 17.26
C ASP A 6 21.87 -15.56 18.67
N ARG A 7 21.17 -15.09 19.70
CA ARG A 7 21.47 -15.38 21.11
C ARG A 7 20.53 -16.40 21.75
N ARG A 8 19.40 -16.72 21.12
CA ARG A 8 18.35 -17.60 21.70
C ARG A 8 17.37 -18.09 20.64
N ALA A 9 16.83 -19.29 20.82
CA ALA A 9 15.74 -19.80 20.00
C ALA A 9 14.39 -19.23 20.43
N ASN A 10 13.42 -19.25 19.52
CA ASN A 10 12.05 -18.87 19.84
C ASN A 10 11.42 -19.88 20.82
N GLY A 11 10.89 -19.40 21.95
CA GLY A 11 10.27 -20.23 22.99
C GLY A 11 11.18 -20.63 24.15
N GLU A 12 12.47 -20.30 24.12
CA GLU A 12 13.37 -20.51 25.28
C GLU A 12 13.08 -19.52 26.42
N PRO A 13 13.34 -19.91 27.69
CA PRO A 13 13.21 -18.99 28.83
C PRO A 13 14.06 -17.73 28.64
N ILE A 14 13.53 -16.56 29.06
CA ILE A 14 14.27 -15.30 29.01
C ILE A 14 15.33 -15.26 30.13
N PRO A 15 16.63 -15.11 29.82
CA PRO A 15 17.66 -14.90 30.83
C PRO A 15 17.37 -13.68 31.72
N ALA A 16 17.68 -13.79 33.01
CA ALA A 16 17.40 -12.75 34.02
C ALA A 16 17.79 -11.34 33.55
N ARG A 17 19.00 -11.15 32.99
CA ARG A 17 19.51 -9.88 32.44
C ARG A 17 18.61 -9.16 31.43
N PHE A 18 17.66 -9.84 30.78
CA PHE A 18 16.71 -9.23 29.85
C PHE A 18 15.31 -9.05 30.46
N ALA A 19 15.06 -9.57 31.67
CA ALA A 19 13.84 -9.38 32.42
C ALA A 19 13.94 -8.14 33.32
N ALA A 20 12.82 -7.58 33.76
CA ALA A 20 12.85 -6.45 34.69
C ALA A 20 13.33 -6.86 36.10
N GLY A 21 13.07 -8.11 36.51
CA GLY A 21 13.41 -8.62 37.83
C GLY A 21 13.98 -10.03 37.80
N GLN A 22 14.61 -10.41 38.90
CA GLN A 22 15.28 -11.69 39.10
C GLN A 22 15.10 -12.20 40.54
N PRO A 23 15.23 -13.51 40.79
CA PRO A 23 15.25 -14.03 42.16
C PRO A 23 16.47 -13.52 42.93
N ALA A 24 16.26 -13.06 44.16
CA ALA A 24 17.31 -12.74 45.11
C ALA A 24 17.77 -13.99 45.87
N ALA A 25 18.96 -13.95 46.48
CA ALA A 25 19.55 -15.10 47.16
C ALA A 25 18.76 -15.58 48.39
N ASP A 26 17.95 -14.69 48.97
CA ASP A 26 17.09 -14.93 50.13
C ASP A 26 15.66 -15.39 49.77
N GLY A 27 15.39 -15.63 48.48
CA GLY A 27 14.08 -16.03 47.98
C GLY A 27 13.11 -14.87 47.72
N ALA A 28 13.51 -13.62 47.96
CA ALA A 28 12.77 -12.44 47.49
C ALA A 28 12.98 -12.20 45.98
N THR A 29 12.39 -11.14 45.43
CA THR A 29 12.67 -10.67 44.06
C THR A 29 13.43 -9.36 44.09
N ASP A 30 14.39 -9.21 43.20
CA ASP A 30 15.19 -7.99 43.00
C ASP A 30 15.11 -7.52 41.54
N PHE A 31 15.60 -6.31 41.24
CA PHE A 31 15.74 -5.83 39.87
C PHE A 31 16.91 -6.52 39.16
N SER A 32 16.80 -6.66 37.84
CA SER A 32 17.88 -7.12 36.97
C SER A 32 18.38 -5.99 36.07
N ASP A 33 19.39 -6.26 35.23
CA ASP A 33 19.92 -5.35 34.21
C ASP A 33 18.85 -4.78 33.25
N ASN A 34 17.73 -5.49 33.05
CA ASN A 34 16.59 -5.05 32.22
C ASN A 34 17.00 -4.62 30.79
N LEU A 35 17.89 -5.39 30.17
CA LEU A 35 18.41 -5.09 28.83
C LEU A 35 17.40 -5.50 27.76
N SER A 36 17.35 -4.74 26.66
CA SER A 36 16.66 -5.19 25.46
C SER A 36 17.38 -6.41 24.86
N PRO A 37 16.66 -7.49 24.52
CA PRO A 37 17.28 -8.64 23.91
C PRO A 37 17.73 -8.35 22.48
N HIS A 38 18.76 -9.07 22.01
CA HIS A 38 19.09 -9.07 20.58
C HIS A 38 17.90 -9.54 19.76
N LEU A 39 17.59 -8.84 18.68
CA LEU A 39 16.59 -9.19 17.69
C LEU A 39 17.10 -8.77 16.32
N ALA A 40 16.89 -9.60 15.32
CA ALA A 40 17.27 -9.37 13.94
C ALA A 40 16.17 -9.83 12.99
N TRP A 41 16.13 -9.25 11.79
CA TRP A 41 15.16 -9.54 10.76
C TRP A 41 15.82 -9.46 9.38
N SER A 42 15.20 -10.07 8.37
CA SER A 42 15.74 -10.11 7.01
C SER A 42 15.03 -9.11 6.09
N GLU A 43 15.69 -8.75 5.00
CA GLU A 43 15.04 -8.08 3.87
C GLU A 43 14.05 -9.01 3.18
N VAL A 44 13.08 -8.42 2.46
CA VAL A 44 12.30 -9.15 1.46
C VAL A 44 13.21 -9.42 0.26
N PRO A 45 13.48 -10.69 -0.09
CA PRO A 45 14.42 -11.02 -1.15
C PRO A 45 14.03 -10.46 -2.50
N ALA A 46 15.01 -10.10 -3.32
CA ALA A 46 14.75 -9.54 -4.63
C ALA A 46 14.01 -10.56 -5.49
N ASP A 47 14.38 -11.84 -5.46
CA ASP A 47 13.80 -12.92 -6.25
C ASP A 47 12.39 -13.38 -5.82
N LEU A 48 11.86 -12.93 -4.68
CA LEU A 48 10.49 -13.25 -4.29
C LEU A 48 9.48 -12.85 -5.40
N ALA A 49 8.47 -13.67 -5.67
CA ALA A 49 7.43 -13.32 -6.63
C ALA A 49 6.74 -12.00 -6.24
N ARG A 50 6.56 -11.09 -7.20
CA ARG A 50 5.90 -9.80 -7.00
C ARG A 50 4.55 -9.79 -7.70
N VAL A 51 3.65 -8.96 -7.19
CA VAL A 51 2.35 -8.67 -7.81
C VAL A 51 2.26 -7.17 -8.04
N ASP A 52 1.54 -6.78 -9.09
CA ASP A 52 1.21 -5.38 -9.31
C ASP A 52 0.19 -4.93 -8.27
N LEU A 53 0.36 -3.72 -7.74
CA LEU A 53 -0.58 -3.09 -6.82
C LEU A 53 -1.21 -1.89 -7.51
N MET A 54 -2.52 -1.97 -7.76
CA MET A 54 -3.32 -0.89 -8.32
C MET A 54 -3.57 0.15 -7.23
N GLN A 55 -2.75 1.21 -7.24
CA GLN A 55 -2.81 2.32 -6.29
C GLN A 55 -3.95 3.28 -6.55
N GLY A 56 -4.52 3.28 -7.75
CA GLY A 56 -5.68 4.11 -8.08
C GLY A 56 -6.20 3.84 -9.48
N VAL A 57 -7.50 4.05 -9.65
CA VAL A 57 -8.21 3.89 -10.93
C VAL A 57 -9.18 5.04 -11.08
N LEU A 58 -9.11 5.73 -12.22
CA LEU A 58 -9.99 6.84 -12.56
C LEU A 58 -10.43 6.68 -14.01
N VAL A 59 -11.74 6.67 -14.25
CA VAL A 59 -12.33 6.54 -15.58
C VAL A 59 -13.29 7.70 -15.87
N ASP A 60 -13.59 7.89 -17.15
CA ASP A 60 -14.52 8.92 -17.65
C ASP A 60 -14.09 10.35 -17.38
N LEU A 61 -12.78 10.60 -17.42
CA LEU A 61 -12.26 11.96 -17.47
C LEU A 61 -12.75 12.66 -18.75
N PRO A 62 -13.14 13.95 -18.68
CA PRO A 62 -13.57 14.67 -19.86
C PRO A 62 -12.43 14.81 -20.86
N THR A 63 -12.74 14.71 -22.16
CA THR A 63 -11.76 14.81 -23.24
C THR A 63 -11.12 16.19 -23.39
N THR A 64 -11.63 17.20 -22.68
CA THR A 64 -11.06 18.54 -22.57
C THR A 64 -10.05 18.67 -21.42
N LEU A 65 -9.99 17.71 -20.49
CA LEU A 65 -9.01 17.73 -19.41
C LEU A 65 -7.60 17.55 -19.98
N ARG A 66 -6.68 18.43 -19.57
CA ARG A 66 -5.27 18.39 -19.99
C ARG A 66 -4.32 18.27 -18.81
N GLN A 67 -4.78 18.60 -17.61
CA GLN A 67 -4.05 18.52 -16.36
C GLN A 67 -5.05 18.46 -15.21
N PHE A 68 -4.57 18.08 -14.03
CA PHE A 68 -5.24 18.26 -12.75
C PHE A 68 -4.18 18.65 -11.72
N ASP A 69 -4.57 19.45 -10.73
CA ASP A 69 -3.63 19.88 -9.70
C ASP A 69 -3.30 18.75 -8.73
N GLU A 70 -2.16 18.89 -8.05
CA GLU A 70 -1.77 18.00 -6.96
C GLU A 70 -2.91 17.88 -5.93
N GLY A 71 -3.30 16.63 -5.67
CA GLY A 71 -4.41 16.33 -4.78
C GLY A 71 -5.80 16.61 -5.35
N GLY A 72 -5.94 16.89 -6.66
CA GLY A 72 -7.23 17.16 -7.30
C GLY A 72 -8.22 15.99 -7.24
N PHE A 73 -7.73 14.76 -7.21
CA PHE A 73 -8.56 13.54 -7.15
C PHE A 73 -8.44 12.73 -5.86
N SER A 74 -7.49 13.09 -4.99
CA SER A 74 -7.21 12.40 -3.73
C SER A 74 -6.33 13.25 -2.81
N ARG A 75 -6.71 13.45 -1.55
CA ARG A 75 -5.88 14.17 -0.56
C ARG A 75 -5.76 13.38 0.73
N GLY A 76 -4.51 13.13 1.13
CA GLY A 76 -4.19 12.41 2.36
C GLY A 76 -4.66 10.96 2.37
N PHE A 77 -4.35 10.27 3.46
CA PHE A 77 -4.96 8.99 3.80
C PHE A 77 -6.24 9.26 4.58
N THR A 78 -7.33 8.57 4.22
CA THR A 78 -8.60 8.67 4.96
C THR A 78 -8.76 7.43 5.83
N PRO A 79 -8.64 7.53 7.16
CA PRO A 79 -9.03 6.46 8.07
C PRO A 79 -10.49 6.09 7.77
N GLN A 80 -10.82 4.80 7.73
CA GLN A 80 -12.15 4.31 7.32
C GLN A 80 -12.52 4.55 5.83
N ARG A 81 -11.50 4.85 5.00
CA ARG A 81 -11.49 4.77 3.54
C ARG A 81 -12.13 5.92 2.77
N LYS A 82 -11.81 5.99 1.48
CA LYS A 82 -12.19 7.09 0.58
C LYS A 82 -13.55 6.82 -0.08
N PRO A 83 -14.51 7.76 -0.01
CA PRO A 83 -15.82 7.58 -0.62
C PRO A 83 -15.73 7.64 -2.16
N GLY A 84 -16.69 7.00 -2.83
CA GLY A 84 -16.77 6.94 -4.29
C GLY A 84 -18.08 6.25 -4.74
N PRO A 85 -18.26 5.96 -6.04
CA PRO A 85 -17.27 6.10 -7.11
C PRO A 85 -17.24 7.49 -7.74
N ALA A 86 -18.31 8.30 -7.64
CA ALA A 86 -18.36 9.60 -8.30
C ALA A 86 -17.26 10.56 -7.78
N VAL A 87 -16.63 11.29 -8.70
CA VAL A 87 -15.74 12.40 -8.39
C VAL A 87 -16.06 13.57 -9.31
N GLU A 88 -16.26 14.74 -8.71
CA GLU A 88 -16.59 15.94 -9.45
C GLU A 88 -15.41 16.41 -10.29
N VAL A 89 -15.72 16.86 -11.51
CA VAL A 89 -14.76 17.49 -12.41
C VAL A 89 -15.39 18.79 -12.88
N THR A 90 -14.74 19.92 -12.58
CA THR A 90 -15.29 21.25 -12.87
C THR A 90 -15.64 21.39 -14.35
N GLY A 91 -16.89 21.73 -14.65
CA GLY A 91 -17.37 21.98 -16.01
C GLY A 91 -17.61 20.72 -16.86
N ALA A 92 -17.67 19.53 -16.24
CA ALA A 92 -17.90 18.27 -16.94
C ALA A 92 -18.83 17.33 -16.16
N ARG A 93 -19.21 16.21 -16.78
CA ARG A 93 -19.86 15.11 -16.06
C ARG A 93 -18.89 14.53 -15.02
N PRO A 94 -19.39 14.03 -13.87
CA PRO A 94 -18.53 13.40 -12.87
C PRO A 94 -17.75 12.22 -13.47
N ALA A 95 -16.46 12.16 -13.17
CA ALA A 95 -15.64 10.99 -13.42
C ALA A 95 -15.93 9.91 -12.37
N ARG A 96 -15.39 8.69 -12.57
CA ARG A 96 -15.60 7.57 -11.65
C ARG A 96 -14.29 6.98 -11.17
N ARG A 97 -14.15 6.86 -9.86
CA ARG A 97 -13.06 6.16 -9.17
C ARG A 97 -13.38 4.68 -9.06
N GLY A 98 -12.39 3.84 -9.37
CA GLY A 98 -12.42 2.42 -9.02
C GLY A 98 -11.85 2.18 -7.63
N LEU A 99 -12.01 0.94 -7.17
CA LEU A 99 -11.37 0.40 -5.97
C LEU A 99 -9.87 0.20 -6.24
N ASN A 100 -9.05 0.66 -5.32
CA ASN A 100 -7.63 0.32 -5.27
C ASN A 100 -7.41 -0.96 -4.43
N ASP A 101 -6.22 -1.54 -4.53
CA ASP A 101 -5.91 -2.84 -3.91
C ASP A 101 -5.79 -2.78 -2.38
N PHE A 102 -5.74 -1.58 -1.78
CA PHE A 102 -5.90 -1.41 -0.33
C PHE A 102 -7.33 -1.78 0.13
N SER A 103 -8.29 -1.96 -0.77
CA SER A 103 -9.61 -2.55 -0.48
C SER A 103 -9.47 -3.96 0.11
N GLY A 104 -8.59 -4.79 -0.46
CA GLY A 104 -8.37 -6.17 -0.01
C GLY A 104 -7.23 -6.34 1.01
N GLY A 105 -6.20 -5.48 0.95
CA GLY A 105 -4.96 -5.63 1.73
C GLY A 105 -5.10 -5.57 3.25
N PHE A 106 -6.23 -5.06 3.77
CA PHE A 106 -6.49 -4.90 5.20
C PHE A 106 -7.75 -5.62 5.68
N SER A 107 -8.23 -6.63 4.95
CA SER A 107 -9.48 -7.35 5.27
C SER A 107 -9.50 -7.98 6.68
N GLY A 108 -8.34 -8.24 7.28
CA GLY A 108 -8.20 -8.74 8.66
C GLY A 108 -8.13 -7.67 9.76
N ASN A 109 -8.09 -6.39 9.40
CA ASN A 109 -8.12 -5.27 10.34
C ASN A 109 -9.48 -4.57 10.25
N VAL A 110 -10.31 -4.73 11.29
CA VAL A 110 -11.69 -4.20 11.32
C VAL A 110 -11.77 -2.68 11.16
N ASP A 111 -10.78 -1.95 11.66
CA ASP A 111 -10.69 -0.49 11.55
C ASP A 111 -10.31 -0.04 10.12
N MET A 112 -9.82 -0.99 9.32
CA MET A 112 -9.36 -0.78 7.96
C MET A 112 -10.14 -1.63 6.95
N ALA A 113 -11.31 -2.19 7.29
CA ALA A 113 -12.17 -2.97 6.39
C ALA A 113 -13.11 -2.07 5.54
N GLY A 114 -13.52 -2.49 4.32
CA GLY A 114 -14.37 -1.70 3.39
C GLY A 114 -13.77 -1.34 2.02
N ASP A 115 -14.28 -0.26 1.40
CA ASP A 115 -13.93 0.15 0.02
C ASP A 115 -12.96 1.33 -0.04
N CYS A 116 -11.79 1.16 -0.63
CA CYS A 116 -10.87 2.26 -0.91
C CYS A 116 -11.00 2.73 -2.35
N PHE A 117 -11.74 3.82 -2.58
CA PHE A 117 -11.84 4.43 -3.90
C PHE A 117 -10.71 5.43 -4.19
N GLY A 118 -10.28 5.47 -5.45
CA GLY A 118 -9.33 6.47 -5.94
C GLY A 118 -7.88 6.15 -5.57
N HIS A 119 -7.05 7.19 -5.53
CA HIS A 119 -5.61 7.02 -5.38
C HIS A 119 -5.16 7.01 -3.91
N ASP A 120 -4.36 6.02 -3.53
CA ASP A 120 -3.49 6.02 -2.36
C ASP A 120 -2.06 5.77 -2.82
N GLY A 121 -1.12 6.61 -2.37
CA GLY A 121 0.26 6.59 -2.84
C GLY A 121 1.05 5.35 -2.43
N PRO A 122 2.30 5.22 -2.91
CA PRO A 122 3.15 4.07 -2.64
C PRO A 122 3.48 3.93 -1.16
N TYR A 123 3.35 2.71 -0.65
CA TYR A 123 3.77 2.34 0.70
C TYR A 123 4.52 0.99 0.68
N PRO A 124 5.71 0.93 0.02
CA PRO A 124 6.46 -0.31 -0.11
C PRO A 124 7.03 -0.76 1.25
N PRO A 125 7.27 -2.06 1.48
CA PRO A 125 7.87 -2.53 2.73
C PRO A 125 9.22 -1.85 3.00
N PHE A 126 9.44 -1.44 4.25
CA PHE A 126 10.68 -0.76 4.66
C PHE A 126 11.95 -1.61 4.50
N ASN A 127 11.80 -2.93 4.36
CA ASN A 127 12.88 -3.89 4.20
C ASN A 127 12.84 -4.57 2.82
N ASP A 128 12.13 -4.02 1.83
CA ASP A 128 12.20 -4.57 0.47
C ASP A 128 13.57 -4.28 -0.14
N SER A 129 14.19 -5.31 -0.72
CA SER A 129 15.48 -5.20 -1.39
C SER A 129 15.38 -4.62 -2.81
N ARG A 130 14.15 -4.42 -3.33
CA ARG A 130 13.88 -3.76 -4.61
C ARG A 130 13.40 -2.32 -4.41
N VAL A 131 13.82 -1.44 -5.31
CA VAL A 131 13.18 -0.13 -5.50
C VAL A 131 11.85 -0.36 -6.22
N HIS A 132 10.76 0.21 -5.69
CA HIS A 132 9.45 0.11 -6.32
C HIS A 132 9.30 1.20 -7.38
N HIS A 133 8.62 0.87 -8.47
CA HIS A 133 8.30 1.80 -9.55
C HIS A 133 6.80 2.08 -9.56
N ASP A 134 6.43 3.33 -9.36
CA ASP A 134 5.07 3.81 -9.39
C ASP A 134 4.75 4.32 -10.79
N VAL A 135 3.94 3.57 -11.52
CA VAL A 135 3.62 3.86 -12.92
C VAL A 135 2.22 4.43 -13.03
N PHE A 136 2.13 5.65 -13.55
CA PHE A 136 0.89 6.31 -13.91
C PHE A 136 0.69 6.18 -15.41
N THR A 137 -0.40 5.54 -15.84
CA THR A 137 -0.74 5.38 -17.26
C THR A 137 -2.06 6.07 -17.58
N ALA A 138 -2.04 6.93 -18.59
CA ALA A 138 -3.22 7.55 -19.17
C ALA A 138 -3.59 6.85 -20.47
N TYR A 139 -4.89 6.53 -20.63
CA TYR A 139 -5.43 5.91 -21.84
C TYR A 139 -6.43 6.84 -22.50
N ALA A 140 -6.23 7.14 -23.79
CA ALA A 140 -7.23 7.78 -24.62
C ALA A 140 -8.14 6.71 -25.23
N LEU A 141 -9.45 6.79 -24.98
CA LEU A 141 -10.41 5.78 -25.41
C LEU A 141 -11.26 6.26 -26.59
N ARG A 142 -11.70 5.33 -27.44
CA ARG A 142 -12.65 5.59 -28.54
C ARG A 142 -14.10 5.69 -28.10
N VAL A 143 -14.38 5.41 -26.83
CA VAL A 143 -15.72 5.42 -26.23
C VAL A 143 -15.82 6.57 -25.24
N ALA A 144 -17.00 7.18 -25.14
CA ALA A 144 -17.24 8.30 -24.24
C ALA A 144 -17.26 7.89 -22.76
N ARG A 145 -17.49 6.60 -22.47
CA ARG A 145 -17.57 6.04 -21.12
C ARG A 145 -16.92 4.66 -21.09
N ALA A 146 -16.07 4.40 -20.09
CA ALA A 146 -15.44 3.11 -19.89
C ALA A 146 -16.51 2.04 -19.62
N PRO A 147 -16.40 0.84 -20.22
CA PRO A 147 -17.41 -0.23 -20.12
C PRO A 147 -17.28 -1.01 -18.80
N VAL A 148 -17.35 -0.27 -17.69
CA VAL A 148 -17.41 -0.78 -16.32
C VAL A 148 -18.61 -0.15 -15.62
N GLU A 149 -19.22 -0.86 -14.67
CA GLU A 149 -20.36 -0.37 -13.88
C GLU A 149 -20.19 -0.65 -12.40
N GLY A 150 -20.92 0.09 -11.57
CA GLY A 150 -20.94 -0.10 -10.13
C GLY A 150 -19.54 -0.04 -9.50
N ARG A 151 -19.20 -1.07 -8.73
CA ARG A 151 -17.90 -1.24 -8.07
C ARG A 151 -16.97 -2.04 -8.99
N PHE A 152 -15.81 -1.48 -9.32
CA PHE A 152 -14.80 -2.12 -10.17
C PHE A 152 -13.40 -1.84 -9.61
N SER A 153 -12.45 -2.75 -9.87
CA SER A 153 -11.03 -2.60 -9.51
C SER A 153 -10.15 -2.39 -10.74
N GLY A 154 -8.85 -2.16 -10.54
CA GLY A 154 -7.94 -1.76 -11.61
C GLY A 154 -7.75 -2.78 -12.72
N VAL A 155 -7.56 -4.06 -12.38
CA VAL A 155 -7.34 -5.11 -13.40
C VAL A 155 -8.57 -5.28 -14.30
N PRO A 156 -9.80 -5.49 -13.78
CA PRO A 156 -11.00 -5.57 -14.61
C PRO A 156 -11.26 -4.29 -15.42
N ALA A 157 -11.01 -3.11 -14.86
CA ALA A 157 -11.18 -1.85 -15.60
C ALA A 157 -10.19 -1.74 -16.77
N ARG A 158 -8.92 -2.13 -16.56
CA ARG A 158 -7.90 -2.14 -17.60
C ARG A 158 -8.25 -3.13 -18.71
N GLU A 159 -8.69 -4.33 -18.36
CA GLU A 159 -9.14 -5.33 -19.32
C GLU A 159 -10.33 -4.84 -20.14
N ALA A 160 -11.32 -4.23 -19.49
CA ALA A 160 -12.51 -3.71 -20.13
C ALA A 160 -12.21 -2.59 -21.15
N ILE A 161 -11.18 -1.78 -20.94
CA ILE A 161 -10.83 -0.69 -21.86
C ILE A 161 -9.93 -1.12 -23.01
N TYR A 162 -9.24 -2.27 -22.95
CA TYR A 162 -8.27 -2.68 -23.98
C TYR A 162 -8.79 -2.60 -25.43
N PRO A 163 -10.01 -3.08 -25.76
CA PRO A 163 -10.54 -3.01 -27.12
C PRO A 163 -10.90 -1.59 -27.58
N HIS A 164 -10.76 -0.60 -26.70
CA HIS A 164 -11.17 0.78 -26.92
C HIS A 164 -10.00 1.78 -26.89
N ILE A 165 -8.78 1.36 -26.57
CA ILE A 165 -7.60 2.24 -26.52
C ILE A 165 -7.28 2.77 -27.92
N ARG A 166 -7.02 4.08 -28.00
CA ARG A 166 -6.52 4.79 -29.19
C ARG A 166 -5.08 5.25 -29.02
N ALA A 167 -4.72 5.63 -27.81
CA ALA A 167 -3.37 6.02 -27.43
C ALA A 167 -3.17 5.78 -25.94
N GLU A 168 -1.92 5.61 -25.55
CA GLU A 168 -1.50 5.48 -24.16
C GLU A 168 -0.23 6.31 -23.93
N ALA A 169 -0.06 6.77 -22.70
CA ALA A 169 1.17 7.40 -22.25
C ALA A 169 1.39 7.06 -20.78
N SER A 170 2.64 6.85 -20.40
CA SER A 170 3.01 6.52 -19.03
C SER A 170 4.08 7.46 -18.49
N HIS A 171 3.99 7.72 -17.19
CA HIS A 171 5.02 8.36 -16.41
C HIS A 171 5.31 7.50 -15.19
N SER A 172 6.58 7.38 -14.79
CA SER A 172 6.95 6.60 -13.64
C SER A 172 7.88 7.36 -12.69
N ALA A 173 7.71 7.07 -11.41
CA ALA A 173 8.58 7.51 -10.33
C ALA A 173 9.05 6.31 -9.51
N THR A 174 10.05 6.50 -8.67
CA THR A 174 10.55 5.46 -7.76
C THR A 174 10.21 5.77 -6.32
N CYS A 175 9.83 4.76 -5.56
CA CYS A 175 9.63 4.86 -4.12
C CYS A 175 10.34 3.72 -3.39
N THR A 176 10.99 4.03 -2.27
CA THR A 176 11.52 3.02 -1.35
C THR A 176 11.48 3.51 0.09
N LEU A 177 11.08 2.63 1.00
CA LEU A 177 11.22 2.84 2.45
C LEU A 177 12.48 2.15 3.01
N ASN A 178 13.21 1.38 2.18
CA ASN A 178 14.49 0.79 2.57
C ASN A 178 15.60 1.83 2.50
N ARG A 179 16.17 2.16 3.66
CA ARG A 179 17.24 3.16 3.80
C ARG A 179 18.50 2.81 3.01
N ARG A 180 18.76 1.53 2.76
CA ARG A 180 19.93 1.08 1.99
C ARG A 180 19.85 1.46 0.50
N LEU A 181 18.65 1.71 0.00
CA LEU A 181 18.37 1.98 -1.42
C LEU A 181 18.15 3.47 -1.71
N ARG A 182 18.40 4.36 -0.75
CA ARG A 182 18.23 5.82 -0.86
C ARG A 182 19.53 6.54 -1.12
#